data_AF-A0A1L7AMV1-F1
#
_entry.id   AF-A0A1L7AMV1-F1
#
_cell.length_a   1.000
_cell.length_b   1.000
_cell.length_c   1.000
_cell.angle_alpha   90.00
_cell.angle_beta   90.00
_cell.angle_gamma   90.00
#
_symmetry.space_group_name_H-M   'P 1'
#
loop_
_entity.id
_entity.type
_entity.pdbx_description
1 polymer ?
#
loop_
_entity_poly.entity_id
_entity_poly.type
_entity_poly.pdbx_seq_one_letter_code
_entity_poly.pdbx_strand_id
1 'polypeptide(L)' 'MKAAAAGESSACGWRRGAAGLDRTYVSGIERGLRNPTLLVLLRLAQTLEVPVTELLEEPRGRRGSQLQGKR' A
#
# COMPACT_ATOMS: atom_id res chain seq x y z
N MET A 1 12.55 -8.20 15.66
CA MET A 1 11.30 -7.48 15.96
C MET A 1 10.25 -8.03 15.01
N LYS A 2 9.49 -9.04 15.45
CA LYS A 2 8.52 -9.78 14.62
C LYS A 2 7.14 -9.24 14.99
N ALA A 3 6.53 -8.46 14.10
CA ALA A 3 5.20 -7.93 14.34
C ALA A 3 4.19 -9.08 14.27
N ALA A 4 3.36 -9.12 15.30
CA ALA A 4 2.40 -10.16 15.60
C ALA A 4 1.23 -10.17 14.62
N ALA A 5 0.62 -11.35 14.53
CA ALA A 5 -0.59 -11.69 13.81
C ALA A 5 -1.72 -10.65 13.94
N ALA A 6 -2.30 -10.27 12.80
CA ALA A 6 -3.71 -9.90 12.73
C ALA A 6 -4.46 -11.13 12.22
N GLY A 7 -4.77 -12.04 13.15
CA GLY A 7 -5.86 -12.97 12.95
C GLY A 7 -7.16 -12.24 13.19
N GLU A 8 -8.02 -12.18 12.17
CA GLU A 8 -9.46 -12.42 12.29
C GLU A 8 -10.03 -12.60 10.88
N SER A 9 -10.43 -13.85 10.62
CA SER A 9 -11.27 -14.23 9.49
C SER A 9 -12.58 -13.45 9.56
N SER A 10 -12.91 -12.71 8.51
CA SER A 10 -14.31 -12.44 8.17
C SER A 10 -14.38 -12.09 6.69
N ALA A 11 -14.79 -13.09 5.92
CA ALA A 11 -14.99 -13.05 4.49
C ALA A 11 -15.72 -11.78 4.03
N CYS A 12 -15.10 -11.03 3.14
CA CYS A 12 -15.87 -10.30 2.12
C CYS A 12 -15.43 -10.88 0.77
N GLY A 13 -16.40 -11.23 -0.07
CA GLY A 13 -16.13 -11.86 -1.36
C GLY A 13 -15.22 -11.01 -2.23
N TRP A 14 -13.93 -11.35 -2.26
CA TRP A 14 -12.94 -10.71 -3.12
C TRP A 14 -13.18 -11.11 -4.58
N ARG A 15 -14.17 -10.50 -5.23
CA ARG A 15 -14.24 -10.40 -6.69
C ARG A 15 -13.54 -9.08 -7.08
N ARG A 16 -12.53 -8.99 -7.94
CA ARG A 16 -11.64 -9.96 -8.60
C ARG A 16 -10.22 -9.34 -8.50
N GLY A 17 -9.23 -10.14 -8.13
CA GLY A 17 -7.85 -9.72 -7.79
C GLY A 17 -7.52 -10.00 -6.31
N ALA A 18 -6.25 -10.24 -5.96
CA ALA A 18 -5.84 -10.69 -4.62
C ALA A 18 -6.25 -9.73 -3.47
N ALA A 19 -6.46 -8.45 -3.78
CA ALA A 19 -6.96 -7.41 -2.87
C ALA A 19 -8.36 -6.87 -3.26
N GLY A 20 -9.06 -7.50 -4.21
CA GLY A 20 -10.31 -6.98 -4.79
C GLY A 20 -10.14 -5.66 -5.57
N LEU A 21 -8.94 -5.41 -6.08
CA LEU A 21 -8.58 -4.22 -6.86
C LEU A 21 -8.27 -4.59 -8.31
N ASP A 22 -8.65 -3.71 -9.23
CA ASP A 22 -8.31 -3.84 -10.64
C ASP A 22 -6.81 -3.64 -10.87
N ARG A 23 -6.19 -4.43 -11.75
CA ARG A 23 -4.76 -4.33 -12.09
C ARG A 23 -4.37 -2.93 -12.56
N THR A 24 -5.24 -2.25 -13.31
CA THR A 24 -4.99 -0.88 -13.79
C THR A 24 -5.00 0.13 -12.64
N TYR A 25 -5.82 -0.11 -11.62
CA TYR A 25 -5.87 0.72 -10.42
C TYR A 25 -4.60 0.56 -9.59
N VAL A 26 -4.14 -0.69 -9.38
CA VAL A 26 -2.86 -0.99 -8.71
C VAL A 26 -1.68 -0.36 -9.47
N SER A 27 -1.61 -0.56 -10.79
CA SER A 27 -0.57 0.06 -11.62
C SER A 27 -0.59 1.60 -11.56
N GLY A 28 -1.77 2.21 -11.38
CA GLY A 28 -1.89 3.65 -11.18
C GLY A 28 -1.33 4.12 -9.83
N ILE A 29 -1.50 3.33 -8.78
CA ILE A 29 -0.94 3.60 -7.44
C ILE A 29 0.59 3.51 -7.48
N GLU A 30 1.14 2.45 -8.06
CA GLU A 30 2.60 2.23 -8.15
C GLU A 30 3.33 3.37 -8.88
N ARG A 31 2.67 3.98 -9.87
CA ARG A 31 3.20 5.12 -10.64
C ARG A 31 2.93 6.48 -9.98
N GLY A 32 2.24 6.53 -8.84
CA GLY A 32 1.83 7.77 -8.18
C GLY A 32 0.75 8.56 -8.93
N LEU A 33 0.03 7.92 -9.86
CA LEU A 33 -1.03 8.55 -10.66
C LEU A 33 -2.41 8.51 -9.96
N ARG A 34 -2.51 7.81 -8.83
CA ARG A 34 -3.73 7.67 -8.03
C ARG A 34 -3.44 7.95 -6.56
N ASN A 35 -4.42 8.53 -5.88
CA ASN A 35 -4.42 8.71 -4.43
C ASN A 35 -5.38 7.68 -3.79
N PRO A 36 -4.91 6.49 -3.41
CA PRO A 36 -5.75 5.48 -2.77
C PRO A 36 -6.16 5.91 -1.35
N THR A 37 -7.31 5.44 -0.88
CA THR A 37 -7.72 5.65 0.50
C THR A 37 -6.91 4.75 1.45
N LEU A 38 -6.82 5.13 2.73
CA LEU A 38 -6.14 4.32 3.73
C LEU A 38 -6.70 2.88 3.82
N LEU A 39 -8.01 2.71 3.62
CA LEU A 39 -8.65 1.39 3.59
C LEU A 39 -8.11 0.51 2.45
N VAL A 40 -7.84 1.09 1.28
CA VAL A 40 -7.24 0.38 0.14
C VAL A 40 -5.81 -0.03 0.46
N LEU A 41 -5.03 0.84 1.10
CA LEU A 41 -3.65 0.53 1.51
C LEU A 41 -3.61 -0.59 2.55
N LEU A 42 -4.51 -0.58 3.53
CA LEU A 42 -4.64 -1.65 4.53
C LEU A 42 -4.98 -2.99 3.87
N ARG A 43 -5.87 -2.99 2.87
CA ARG A 43 -6.20 -4.20 2.10
C ARG A 43 -5.00 -4.72 1.31
N LEU A 44 -4.27 -3.83 0.64
CA LEU A 44 -3.03 -4.18 -0.05
C LEU A 44 -2.00 -4.78 0.90
N ALA A 45 -1.81 -4.17 2.07
CA ALA A 45 -0.89 -4.66 3.11
C ALA A 45 -1.28 -6.06 3.60
N GLN A 46 -2.57 -6.29 3.86
CA GLN A 46 -3.11 -7.60 4.24
C GLN A 46 -2.87 -8.66 3.17
N THR A 47 -3.13 -8.33 1.89
CA THR A 47 -2.90 -9.23 0.77
C THR A 47 -1.42 -9.53 0.55
N LEU A 48 -0.54 -8.56 0.79
CA LEU A 48 0.91 -8.69 0.64
C LEU A 48 1.60 -9.29 1.88
N GLU A 49 0.85 -9.57 2.95
CA GLU A 49 1.36 -10.07 4.24
C GLU A 49 2.46 -9.19 4.86
N VAL A 50 2.41 -7.88 4.60
CA VAL A 50 3.34 -6.88 5.14
C VAL A 50 2.58 -5.86 6.00
N PRO A 51 3.22 -5.24 6.99
CA PRO A 51 2.61 -4.13 7.71
C PRO A 51 2.43 -2.92 6.79
N VAL A 52 1.33 -2.17 6.96
CA VAL A 52 1.04 -0.97 6.15
C VAL A 52 2.13 0.11 6.25
N THR A 53 2.89 0.11 7.35
CA THR A 53 4.03 1.01 7.53
C THR A 53 5.11 0.80 6.48
N GLU A 54 5.36 -0.45 6.06
CA GLU A 54 6.35 -0.76 5.02
C GLU A 54 5.92 -0.24 3.64
N LEU A 55 4.62 -0.15 3.36
CA LEU A 55 4.11 0.45 2.12
C LEU A 55 4.27 1.98 2.08
N LEU A 56 4.39 2.61 3.25
CA LEU A 56 4.52 4.05 3.41
C LEU A 56 5.97 4.47 3.67
N GLU A 57 6.90 3.52 3.78
CA GLU A 57 8.32 3.84 3.93
C GLU A 57 8.85 4.53 2.68
N GLU A 58 9.61 5.60 2.89
CA GLU A 58 10.25 6.31 1.82
C GLU A 58 11.40 5.44 1.25
N PRO A 59 11.46 5.22 -0.07
CA PRO A 59 12.46 4.33 -0.66
C PRO A 59 13.85 4.86 -0.34
N ARG A 60 14.67 4.04 0.33
CA ARG A 60 16.00 4.39 0.86
C ARG A 60 17.08 4.68 -0.20
N GLY A 61 16.69 5.03 -1.42
CA GLY A 61 17.55 5.06 -2.60
C GLY A 61 17.36 6.21 -3.58
N ARG A 62 16.57 7.25 -3.29
CA ARG A 62 16.55 8.47 -4.12
C ARG A 62 17.21 9.63 -3.39
N ARG A 63 18.56 9.59 -3.31
CA ARG A 63 19.34 10.80 -3.04
C ARG A 63 19.29 11.68 -4.30
N GLY A 64 18.58 12.81 -4.18
CA GLY A 64 18.42 13.85 -5.20
C GLY A 64 17.01 13.84 -5.80
N SER A 65 16.22 14.91 -5.79
CA SER A 65 16.46 16.34 -5.63
C SER A 65 15.11 17.01 -5.29
N GLN A 66 15.12 18.22 -4.72
CA GLN A 66 13.94 19.10 -4.54
C GLN A 66 12.86 18.66 -3.53
N LEU A 67 13.16 18.77 -2.23
CA LEU A 67 12.29 19.57 -1.35
C LEU A 67 13.19 20.46 -0.48
N GLN A 68 14.01 21.23 -1.17
CA GLN A 68 14.63 22.42 -0.60
C GLN A 68 13.64 23.57 -0.81
N GLY A 69 13.11 24.10 0.29
CA GLY A 69 12.50 25.44 0.37
C GLY A 69 11.11 25.62 -0.21
N LYS A 70 10.10 25.67 0.66
CA LYS A 70 9.00 26.65 0.55
C LYS A 70 8.72 27.24 1.93
N ARG A 71 9.40 28.35 2.21
CA ARG A 71 8.81 29.47 2.95
C ARG A 71 7.77 30.11 2.02
#